data_AF-A0A2N2DAA5-F1
#
_entry.id   AF-A0A2N2DAA5-F1
#
_cell.length_a   1.000
_cell.length_b   1.000
_cell.length_c   1.000
_cell.angle_alpha   90.00
_cell.angle_beta   90.00
_cell.angle_gamma   90.00
#
_symmetry.space_group_name_H-M   'P 1'
#
loop_
_entity.id
_entity.type
_entity.pdbx_description
1 polymer ?
#
loop_
_entity_poly.entity_id
_entity_poly.type
_entity_poly.pdbx_seq_one_letter_code
_entity_poly.pdbx_strand_id
1 'polypeptide(L)'
;GVIADTPASRAGIIAGDRIIAVDGTNIAGCSLYEAGLLIQGEKGTKVTLLIQREGKAELIEVKLTREKVTIPPVDYRILEGSLGYLRLDVISEQADSYMGSALSYFQQRDAAGLILDLRNNPGGYLDSAVDIAGYFVDGPAVYLAARDGKKEPLTASQRAKWDKPLVVLVNYNTASAAEILAGAIQDYKKGVLVGYYTFGKGSTQSIIQLENGGFLKLTTYNFYTPLGNEIEWIGIEPDYLVEEEGEIYSRGQAVLWDMLYPGSTVFVLKSYNTFSAGFAGKINAAPEMINGQLYLPLRSLLNVFNFKPAWNSESKEISFLADGGLEVSFKAGDKAVSVGGKQYFLSAPVIIKSGTAMVPMEFLDACGIKYELSADRKAVIVYPR
;
A
#
# COMPACT_ATOMS: atom_id res chain seq x y z
N GLY A 1 -1.48 14.64 -16.45
CA GLY A 1 -0.49 13.68 -16.98
C GLY A 1 -0.99 13.08 -18.28
N VAL A 2 -0.16 12.34 -19.01
CA VAL A 2 -0.54 11.66 -20.26
C VAL A 2 -0.34 10.16 -20.06
N ILE A 3 -1.32 9.35 -20.43
CA ILE A 3 -1.30 7.89 -20.23
C ILE A 3 -0.58 7.24 -21.42
N ALA A 4 0.35 6.32 -21.14
CA ALA A 4 1.07 5.57 -22.16
C ALA A 4 0.11 4.81 -23.09
N ASP A 5 0.54 4.60 -24.34
CA ASP A 5 -0.22 3.88 -25.37
C ASP A 5 -1.66 4.39 -25.65
N THR A 6 -1.93 5.65 -25.34
CA THR A 6 -3.16 6.35 -25.73
C THR A 6 -2.96 7.19 -27.00
N PRO A 7 -4.04 7.59 -27.70
CA PRO A 7 -3.93 8.52 -28.83
C PRO A 7 -3.14 9.79 -28.48
N ALA A 8 -3.35 10.36 -27.30
CA ALA A 8 -2.65 11.56 -26.83
C ALA A 8 -1.14 11.35 -26.72
N SER A 9 -0.70 10.24 -26.11
CA SER A 9 0.71 9.88 -26.00
C SER A 9 1.36 9.67 -27.36
N ARG A 10 0.71 8.89 -28.25
CA ARG A 10 1.20 8.63 -29.61
C ARG A 10 1.30 9.89 -30.46
N ALA A 11 0.45 10.88 -30.21
CA ALA A 11 0.47 12.16 -30.90
C ALA A 11 1.46 13.17 -30.27
N GLY A 12 2.24 12.76 -29.27
CA GLY A 12 3.32 13.55 -28.69
C GLY A 12 2.87 14.62 -27.71
N ILE A 13 1.65 14.53 -27.17
CA ILE A 13 1.19 15.37 -26.06
C ILE A 13 1.95 14.94 -24.80
N ILE A 14 2.40 15.91 -24.01
CA ILE A 14 3.16 15.68 -22.77
C ILE A 14 2.47 16.34 -21.58
N ALA A 15 2.84 15.89 -20.37
CA ALA A 15 2.39 16.56 -19.16
C ALA A 15 2.86 18.02 -19.15
N GLY A 16 1.96 18.95 -18.81
CA GLY A 16 2.22 20.39 -18.82
C GLY A 16 1.69 21.11 -20.07
N ASP A 17 1.33 20.39 -21.14
CA ASP A 17 0.65 21.01 -22.28
C ASP A 17 -0.71 21.59 -21.86
N ARG A 18 -0.98 22.83 -22.26
CA ARG A 18 -2.27 23.50 -22.03
C ARG A 18 -3.11 23.43 -23.29
N ILE A 19 -4.30 22.84 -23.22
CA ILE A 19 -5.24 22.83 -24.35
C ILE A 19 -5.91 24.20 -24.46
N ILE A 20 -5.78 24.84 -25.61
CA ILE A 20 -6.31 26.17 -25.92
C ILE A 20 -7.61 26.07 -26.72
N ALA A 21 -7.68 25.13 -27.66
CA ALA A 21 -8.88 24.91 -28.47
C ALA A 21 -9.08 23.42 -28.82
N VAL A 22 -10.35 23.05 -29.05
CA VAL A 22 -10.78 21.73 -29.50
C VAL A 22 -11.61 21.90 -30.77
N ASP A 23 -11.19 21.29 -31.87
CA ASP A 23 -11.80 21.42 -33.21
C ASP A 23 -12.06 22.90 -33.60
N GLY A 24 -11.09 23.77 -33.31
CA GLY A 24 -11.14 25.20 -33.58
C GLY A 24 -11.94 26.02 -32.55
N THR A 25 -12.65 25.38 -31.62
CA THR A 25 -13.39 26.06 -30.55
C THR A 25 -12.45 26.39 -29.40
N ASN A 26 -12.24 27.67 -29.11
CA ASN A 26 -11.48 28.11 -27.94
C ASN A 26 -12.20 27.66 -26.65
N ILE A 27 -11.47 27.00 -25.76
CA ILE A 27 -12.01 26.43 -24.51
C ILE A 27 -11.63 27.23 -23.27
N ALA A 28 -11.13 28.46 -23.43
CA ALA A 28 -10.83 29.35 -22.31
C ALA A 28 -12.11 29.65 -21.52
N GLY A 29 -12.08 29.36 -20.21
CA GLY A 29 -13.23 29.55 -19.32
C GLY A 29 -14.19 28.37 -19.25
N CYS A 30 -14.04 27.34 -20.11
CA CYS A 30 -14.76 26.09 -19.94
C CYS A 30 -14.33 25.38 -18.65
N SER A 31 -15.28 24.72 -17.99
CA SER A 31 -14.98 23.74 -16.97
C SER A 31 -14.26 22.52 -17.57
N LEU A 32 -13.55 21.76 -16.72
CA LEU A 32 -12.92 20.50 -17.13
C LEU A 32 -13.94 19.51 -17.73
N TYR A 33 -15.17 19.53 -17.25
CA TYR A 33 -16.25 18.68 -17.75
C TYR A 33 -16.66 19.06 -19.18
N GLU A 34 -16.91 20.34 -19.43
CA GLU A 34 -17.27 20.85 -20.77
C GLU A 34 -16.16 20.64 -21.78
N ALA A 35 -14.91 20.94 -21.40
CA ALA A 35 -13.75 20.66 -22.25
C ALA A 35 -13.62 19.16 -22.54
N GLY A 36 -13.87 18.30 -21.55
CA GLY A 36 -13.88 16.85 -21.71
C GLY A 36 -14.92 16.37 -22.73
N LEU A 37 -16.13 16.93 -22.71
CA LEU A 37 -17.19 16.60 -23.66
C LEU A 37 -16.82 16.95 -25.11
N LEU A 38 -16.11 18.06 -25.34
CA LEU A 38 -15.63 18.44 -26.68
C LEU A 38 -14.53 17.50 -27.19
N ILE A 39 -13.68 17.02 -26.29
CA ILE A 39 -12.58 16.10 -26.64
C ILE A 39 -13.13 14.69 -26.91
N GLN A 40 -14.15 14.26 -26.17
CA GLN A 40 -14.82 12.97 -26.36
C GLN A 40 -15.64 12.94 -27.66
N GLY A 41 -15.99 11.73 -28.09
CA GLY A 41 -16.75 11.50 -29.33
C GLY A 41 -16.66 10.05 -29.78
N GLU A 42 -17.32 9.72 -30.88
CA GLU A 42 -17.39 8.35 -31.38
C GLU A 42 -16.01 7.78 -31.72
N LYS A 43 -15.79 6.50 -31.40
CA LYS A 43 -14.57 5.76 -31.73
C LYS A 43 -14.30 5.83 -33.24
N GLY A 44 -13.07 6.17 -33.62
CA GLY A 44 -12.63 6.29 -35.01
C GLY A 44 -12.78 7.69 -35.61
N THR A 45 -13.53 8.59 -34.97
CA THR A 45 -13.59 10.00 -35.40
C THR A 45 -12.31 10.75 -35.05
N LYS A 46 -12.07 11.89 -35.70
CA LYS A 46 -10.90 12.74 -35.42
C LYS A 46 -11.26 13.90 -34.50
N VAL A 47 -10.29 14.31 -33.69
CA VAL A 47 -10.32 15.55 -32.91
C VAL A 47 -9.00 16.29 -33.08
N THR A 48 -9.07 17.60 -33.21
CA THR A 48 -7.93 18.49 -33.35
C THR A 48 -7.78 19.31 -32.08
N LEU A 49 -6.65 19.19 -31.39
CA LEU A 49 -6.32 20.00 -30.23
C LEU A 49 -5.30 21.05 -30.62
N LEU A 50 -5.55 22.30 -30.22
CA LEU A 50 -4.55 23.35 -30.25
C LEU A 50 -3.95 23.47 -28.85
N ILE A 51 -2.65 23.20 -28.70
CA ILE A 51 -1.98 23.18 -27.41
C ILE A 51 -0.87 24.24 -27.31
N GLN A 52 -0.67 24.74 -26.09
CA GLN A 52 0.46 25.58 -25.71
C GLN A 52 1.42 24.75 -24.85
N ARG A 53 2.65 24.55 -25.33
CA ARG A 53 3.72 23.87 -24.60
C ARG A 53 4.63 24.87 -23.92
N GLU A 54 5.02 24.58 -22.69
CA GLU A 54 6.00 25.39 -21.96
C GLU A 54 7.33 25.48 -22.72
N GLY A 55 7.92 26.67 -22.76
CA GLY A 55 9.17 26.93 -23.48
C GLY A 55 9.05 27.05 -25.02
N LYS A 56 7.85 26.91 -25.60
CA LYS A 56 7.59 27.18 -27.02
C LYS A 56 6.65 28.37 -27.18
N ALA A 57 7.02 29.33 -28.01
CA ALA A 57 6.17 30.50 -28.27
C ALA A 57 4.98 30.19 -29.20
N GLU A 58 5.11 29.16 -30.05
CA GLU A 58 4.09 28.78 -31.02
C GLU A 58 3.08 27.78 -30.44
N LEU A 59 1.83 27.89 -30.88
CA LEU A 59 0.79 26.90 -30.62
C LEU A 59 0.99 25.69 -31.53
N ILE A 60 0.77 24.50 -30.98
CA ILE A 60 0.94 23.23 -31.70
C ILE A 60 -0.43 22.64 -31.97
N GLU A 61 -0.74 22.38 -33.24
CA GLU A 61 -1.93 21.65 -33.64
C GLU A 61 -1.66 20.14 -33.60
N VAL A 62 -2.49 19.39 -32.89
CA VAL A 62 -2.36 17.94 -32.70
C VAL A 62 -3.65 17.27 -33.15
N LYS A 63 -3.57 16.41 -34.18
CA LYS A 63 -4.71 15.62 -34.67
C LYS A 63 -4.67 14.22 -34.08
N LEU A 64 -5.79 13.83 -33.49
CA LEU A 64 -5.95 12.56 -32.81
C LEU A 64 -7.11 11.78 -33.43
N THR A 65 -7.00 10.47 -33.44
CA THR A 65 -8.14 9.58 -33.68
C THR A 65 -8.68 9.14 -32.33
N ARG A 66 -10.00 9.32 -32.11
CA ARG A 66 -10.67 8.92 -30.87
C ARG A 66 -10.69 7.40 -30.77
N GLU A 67 -10.24 6.88 -29.64
CA GLU A 67 -10.20 5.44 -29.35
C GLU A 67 -10.72 5.20 -27.93
N LYS A 68 -11.13 3.97 -27.63
CA LYS A 68 -11.44 3.57 -26.25
C LYS A 68 -10.13 3.62 -25.46
N VAL A 69 -9.99 4.62 -24.59
CA VAL A 69 -8.86 4.74 -23.67
C VAL A 69 -9.19 3.95 -22.41
N THR A 70 -8.42 2.91 -22.14
CA THR A 70 -8.47 2.22 -20.84
C THR A 70 -7.40 2.84 -19.95
N ILE A 71 -7.80 3.39 -18.81
CA ILE A 71 -6.87 3.74 -17.74
C ILE A 71 -6.63 2.46 -16.94
N PRO A 72 -5.39 1.95 -16.84
CA PRO A 72 -5.11 0.77 -16.03
C PRO A 72 -5.60 1.02 -14.59
N PRO A 73 -6.50 0.17 -14.06
CA PRO A 73 -7.06 0.35 -12.73
C PRO A 73 -6.11 -0.06 -11.61
N VAL A 74 -4.95 -0.63 -11.96
CA VAL A 74 -3.99 -1.23 -11.01
C VAL A 74 -2.62 -0.62 -11.22
N ASP A 75 -2.03 -0.11 -10.14
CA ASP A 75 -0.60 0.23 -10.03
C ASP A 75 0.08 -0.75 -9.10
N TYR A 76 1.28 -1.22 -9.43
CA TYR A 76 1.97 -2.23 -8.62
C TYR A 76 3.50 -2.16 -8.72
N ARG A 77 4.17 -2.52 -7.63
CA ARG A 77 5.64 -2.51 -7.51
C ARG A 77 6.13 -3.43 -6.39
N ILE A 78 7.37 -3.89 -6.50
CA ILE A 78 8.09 -4.46 -5.35
C ILE A 78 8.67 -3.33 -4.50
N LEU A 79 8.40 -3.38 -3.21
CA LEU A 79 9.01 -2.54 -2.20
C LEU A 79 10.30 -3.18 -1.67
N GLU A 80 11.03 -2.43 -0.85
CA GLU A 80 12.14 -2.98 -0.07
C GLU A 80 11.71 -4.19 0.77
N GLY A 81 12.62 -5.16 0.93
CA GLY A 81 12.33 -6.40 1.65
C GLY A 81 11.40 -7.37 0.90
N SER A 82 11.30 -7.22 -0.43
CA SER A 82 10.51 -8.11 -1.29
C SER A 82 9.01 -8.12 -0.98
N LEU A 83 8.46 -7.02 -0.47
CA LEU A 83 7.01 -6.87 -0.33
C LEU A 83 6.37 -6.42 -1.63
N GLY A 84 5.27 -7.05 -2.02
CA GLY A 84 4.41 -6.55 -3.09
C GLY A 84 3.57 -5.38 -2.58
N TYR A 85 3.47 -4.31 -3.36
CA TYR A 85 2.47 -3.28 -3.19
C TYR A 85 1.65 -3.17 -4.46
N LEU A 86 0.33 -3.26 -4.33
CA LEU A 86 -0.63 -3.17 -5.42
C LEU A 86 -1.75 -2.23 -4.97
N ARG A 87 -2.00 -1.18 -5.73
CA ARG A 87 -3.14 -0.29 -5.55
C ARG A 87 -4.17 -0.54 -6.64
N LEU A 88 -5.41 -0.79 -6.23
CA LEU A 88 -6.54 -0.95 -7.14
C LEU A 88 -7.43 0.29 -7.02
N ASP A 89 -7.36 1.17 -8.01
CA ASP A 89 -8.03 2.49 -8.00
C ASP A 89 -9.54 2.37 -8.24
N VAL A 90 -9.97 1.42 -9.08
CA VAL A 90 -11.38 1.18 -9.39
C VAL A 90 -11.59 -0.26 -9.88
N ILE A 91 -12.71 -0.87 -9.53
CA ILE A 91 -13.08 -2.22 -10.01
C ILE A 91 -13.76 -2.09 -11.38
N SER A 92 -12.98 -1.75 -12.40
CA SER A 92 -13.45 -1.72 -13.79
C SER A 92 -13.65 -3.14 -14.36
N GLU A 93 -14.33 -3.25 -15.50
CA GLU A 93 -14.55 -4.51 -16.23
C GLU A 93 -13.24 -5.29 -16.48
N GLN A 94 -12.13 -4.59 -16.69
CA GLN A 94 -10.82 -5.21 -16.97
C GLN A 94 -9.96 -5.41 -15.72
N ALA A 95 -10.42 -4.97 -14.54
CA ALA A 95 -9.60 -4.97 -13.33
C ALA A 95 -9.09 -6.36 -12.95
N ASP A 96 -9.89 -7.41 -13.14
CA ASP A 96 -9.47 -8.80 -12.91
C ASP A 96 -8.20 -9.18 -13.71
N SER A 97 -8.15 -8.82 -14.99
CA SER A 97 -6.99 -9.14 -15.84
C SER A 97 -5.72 -8.43 -15.38
N TYR A 98 -5.84 -7.16 -14.97
CA TYR A 98 -4.73 -6.38 -14.40
C TYR A 98 -4.29 -6.95 -13.04
N MET A 99 -5.24 -7.36 -12.19
CA MET A 99 -4.96 -8.02 -10.92
C MET A 99 -4.18 -9.32 -11.11
N GLY A 100 -4.62 -10.20 -12.01
CA GLY A 100 -3.93 -11.45 -12.31
C GLY A 100 -2.50 -11.23 -12.82
N SER A 101 -2.29 -10.21 -13.64
CA SER A 101 -0.95 -9.82 -14.14
C SER A 101 -0.05 -9.35 -13.00
N ALA A 102 -0.56 -8.51 -12.11
CA ALA A 102 0.19 -7.99 -10.96
C ALA A 102 0.55 -9.11 -9.95
N LEU A 103 -0.40 -9.99 -9.64
CA LEU A 103 -0.16 -11.14 -8.75
C LEU A 103 0.88 -12.11 -9.34
N SER A 104 0.79 -12.39 -10.64
CA SER A 104 1.80 -13.21 -11.34
C SER A 104 3.19 -12.57 -11.29
N TYR A 105 3.27 -11.24 -11.46
CA TYR A 105 4.51 -10.49 -11.34
C TYR A 105 5.16 -10.62 -9.96
N PHE A 106 4.37 -10.60 -8.88
CA PHE A 106 4.85 -10.78 -7.51
C PHE A 106 5.29 -12.21 -7.24
N GLN A 107 4.55 -13.21 -7.72
CA GLN A 107 4.91 -14.61 -7.58
C GLN A 107 6.25 -14.94 -8.26
N GLN A 108 6.47 -14.42 -9.47
CA GLN A 108 7.74 -14.59 -10.20
C GLN A 108 8.95 -13.95 -9.51
N ARG A 109 8.72 -12.95 -8.65
CA ARG A 109 9.75 -12.25 -7.88
C ARG A 109 9.84 -12.74 -6.44
N ASP A 110 9.13 -13.81 -6.12
CA ASP A 110 9.06 -14.41 -4.80
C ASP A 110 8.72 -13.39 -3.70
N ALA A 111 7.79 -12.47 -3.98
CA ALA A 111 7.41 -11.46 -3.00
C ALA A 111 6.95 -12.12 -1.69
N ALA A 112 7.46 -11.68 -0.55
CA ALA A 112 7.26 -12.32 0.75
C ALA A 112 5.83 -12.12 1.30
N GLY A 113 5.20 -11.00 0.95
CA GLY A 113 3.84 -10.63 1.34
C GLY A 113 3.29 -9.54 0.43
N LEU A 114 2.00 -9.24 0.55
CA LEU A 114 1.30 -8.28 -0.31
C LEU A 114 0.56 -7.22 0.52
N ILE A 115 0.70 -5.96 0.11
CA ILE A 115 -0.21 -4.88 0.48
C ILE A 115 -1.14 -4.62 -0.70
N LEU A 116 -2.44 -4.87 -0.51
CA LEU A 116 -3.51 -4.51 -1.42
C LEU A 116 -4.14 -3.20 -0.95
N ASP A 117 -3.87 -2.11 -1.65
CA ASP A 117 -4.37 -0.78 -1.31
C ASP A 117 -5.69 -0.51 -2.04
N LEU A 118 -6.80 -0.50 -1.29
CA LEU A 118 -8.15 -0.18 -1.75
C LEU A 118 -8.61 1.22 -1.32
N ARG A 119 -7.72 2.01 -0.71
CA ARG A 119 -8.06 3.37 -0.26
C ARG A 119 -8.51 4.21 -1.44
N ASN A 120 -9.61 4.94 -1.25
CA ASN A 120 -10.25 5.75 -2.28
C ASN A 120 -10.79 4.99 -3.49
N ASN A 121 -10.95 3.66 -3.40
CA ASN A 121 -11.62 2.87 -4.43
C ASN A 121 -13.15 2.92 -4.22
N PRO A 122 -13.92 3.58 -5.11
CA PRO A 122 -15.37 3.73 -4.95
C PRO A 122 -16.16 2.46 -5.32
N GLY A 123 -15.47 1.36 -5.61
CA GLY A 123 -16.02 0.11 -6.10
C GLY A 123 -16.01 0.03 -7.62
N GLY A 124 -17.10 -0.46 -8.19
CA GLY A 124 -17.21 -0.70 -9.62
C GLY A 124 -18.13 -1.88 -9.92
N TYR A 125 -17.74 -2.72 -10.89
CA TYR A 125 -18.54 -3.85 -11.32
C TYR A 125 -18.52 -4.98 -10.29
N LEU A 126 -19.70 -5.45 -9.90
CA LEU A 126 -19.89 -6.54 -8.93
C LEU A 126 -19.20 -7.82 -9.38
N ASP A 127 -19.45 -8.25 -10.62
CA ASP A 127 -18.88 -9.49 -11.16
C ASP A 127 -17.35 -9.46 -11.17
N SER A 128 -16.76 -8.32 -11.54
CA SER A 128 -15.31 -8.14 -11.49
C SER A 128 -14.76 -8.20 -10.05
N ALA A 129 -15.50 -7.74 -9.04
CA ALA A 129 -15.08 -7.89 -7.64
C ALA A 129 -15.14 -9.36 -7.18
N VAL A 130 -16.17 -10.11 -7.60
CA VAL A 130 -16.29 -11.55 -7.33
C VAL A 130 -15.16 -12.34 -8.01
N ASP A 131 -14.79 -11.96 -9.24
CA ASP A 131 -13.64 -12.53 -9.95
C ASP A 131 -12.32 -12.25 -9.23
N ILE A 132 -12.09 -11.01 -8.81
CA ILE A 132 -10.88 -10.60 -8.09
C ILE A 132 -10.80 -11.28 -6.72
N ALA A 133 -11.93 -11.43 -6.01
CA ALA A 133 -11.98 -12.18 -4.75
C ALA A 133 -11.50 -13.62 -4.93
N GLY A 134 -11.67 -14.19 -6.13
CA GLY A 134 -11.18 -15.50 -6.52
C GLY A 134 -9.67 -15.70 -6.36
N TYR A 135 -8.85 -14.65 -6.36
CA TYR A 135 -7.41 -14.77 -6.06
C TYR A 135 -7.09 -14.99 -4.58
N PHE A 136 -8.06 -14.79 -3.67
CA PHE A 136 -7.80 -14.78 -2.22
C PHE A 136 -8.65 -15.81 -1.47
N VAL A 137 -9.92 -15.95 -1.82
CA VAL A 137 -10.90 -16.76 -1.06
C VAL A 137 -11.51 -17.88 -1.90
N ASP A 138 -11.99 -18.94 -1.23
CA ASP A 138 -12.74 -20.03 -1.84
C ASP A 138 -14.18 -20.05 -1.30
N GLY A 139 -15.17 -20.00 -2.19
CA GLY A 139 -16.59 -19.96 -1.82
C GLY A 139 -17.23 -18.58 -2.06
N PRO A 140 -18.38 -18.30 -1.43
CA PRO A 140 -19.10 -17.03 -1.60
C PRO A 140 -18.21 -15.81 -1.31
N ALA A 141 -18.06 -14.92 -2.28
CA ALA A 141 -17.44 -13.61 -2.06
C ALA A 141 -18.42 -12.63 -1.39
N VAL A 142 -19.70 -12.76 -1.70
CA VAL A 142 -20.78 -11.92 -1.18
C VAL A 142 -22.10 -12.69 -1.23
N TYR A 143 -23.03 -12.33 -0.38
CA TYR A 143 -24.43 -12.73 -0.47
C TYR A 143 -25.30 -11.54 -0.86
N LEU A 144 -26.21 -11.75 -1.82
CA LEU A 144 -27.22 -10.79 -2.23
C LEU A 144 -28.55 -11.12 -1.57
N ALA A 145 -29.19 -10.16 -0.92
CA ALA A 145 -30.57 -10.31 -0.46
C ALA A 145 -31.51 -9.37 -1.20
N ALA A 146 -32.54 -9.94 -1.82
CA ALA A 146 -33.64 -9.17 -2.40
C ALA A 146 -34.67 -8.80 -1.32
N ARG A 147 -35.78 -8.19 -1.73
CA ARG A 147 -36.88 -7.79 -0.84
C ARG A 147 -37.49 -8.95 -0.04
N ASP A 148 -37.41 -10.19 -0.52
CA ASP A 148 -37.91 -11.37 0.19
C ASP A 148 -36.99 -11.82 1.35
N GLY A 149 -35.81 -11.17 1.50
CA GLY A 149 -34.82 -11.46 2.53
C GLY A 149 -33.98 -12.71 2.27
N LYS A 150 -34.20 -13.41 1.15
CA LYS A 150 -33.43 -14.61 0.81
C LYS A 150 -32.02 -14.21 0.37
N LYS A 151 -31.01 -14.73 1.05
CA LYS A 151 -29.59 -14.51 0.73
C LYS A 151 -29.11 -15.52 -0.31
N GLU A 152 -28.72 -15.05 -1.48
CA GLU A 152 -28.15 -15.86 -2.57
C GLU A 152 -26.65 -15.57 -2.72
N PRO A 153 -25.78 -16.59 -2.74
CA PRO A 153 -24.35 -16.38 -2.83
C PRO A 153 -23.92 -16.02 -4.26
N LEU A 154 -22.97 -15.09 -4.38
CA LEU A 154 -22.09 -15.00 -5.54
C LEU A 154 -20.73 -15.59 -5.16
N THR A 155 -20.41 -16.73 -5.76
CA THR A 155 -19.20 -17.50 -5.47
C THR A 155 -18.00 -16.96 -6.23
N ALA A 156 -16.90 -16.77 -5.51
CA ALA A 156 -15.63 -16.34 -6.06
C ALA A 156 -15.14 -17.29 -7.15
N SER A 157 -14.58 -16.73 -8.21
CA SER A 157 -14.02 -17.50 -9.33
C SER A 157 -12.83 -18.37 -8.91
N GLN A 158 -12.65 -19.49 -9.58
CA GLN A 158 -11.50 -20.37 -9.36
C GLN A 158 -10.24 -19.76 -9.99
N ARG A 159 -9.24 -19.48 -9.17
CA ARG A 159 -7.95 -18.88 -9.57
C ARG A 159 -6.81 -19.50 -8.78
N ALA A 160 -5.58 -19.31 -9.26
CA ALA A 160 -4.40 -19.54 -8.43
C ALA A 160 -4.42 -18.56 -7.25
N LYS A 161 -4.37 -19.08 -6.03
CA LYS A 161 -4.51 -18.28 -4.81
C LYS A 161 -3.21 -17.59 -4.46
N TRP A 162 -3.31 -16.37 -3.95
CA TRP A 162 -2.26 -15.79 -3.13
C TRP A 162 -2.24 -16.50 -1.77
N ASP A 163 -1.11 -17.11 -1.43
CA ASP A 163 -0.94 -17.99 -0.27
C ASP A 163 0.03 -17.43 0.79
N LYS A 164 0.52 -16.20 0.59
CA LYS A 164 1.43 -15.49 1.49
C LYS A 164 0.69 -14.41 2.30
N PRO A 165 1.30 -13.85 3.36
CA PRO A 165 0.69 -12.76 4.14
C PRO A 165 0.14 -11.62 3.27
N LEU A 166 -1.06 -11.15 3.64
CA LEU A 166 -1.81 -10.12 2.93
C LEU A 166 -2.31 -9.07 3.93
N VAL A 167 -2.03 -7.81 3.63
CA VAL A 167 -2.65 -6.66 4.28
C VAL A 167 -3.49 -5.90 3.25
N VAL A 168 -4.71 -5.53 3.61
CA VAL A 168 -5.62 -4.72 2.79
C VAL A 168 -5.74 -3.34 3.42
N LEU A 169 -5.37 -2.29 2.68
CA LEU A 169 -5.54 -0.91 3.14
C LEU A 169 -6.90 -0.40 2.74
N VAL A 170 -7.64 0.14 3.70
CA VAL A 170 -8.99 0.70 3.49
C VAL A 170 -9.14 2.06 4.15
N ASN A 171 -10.08 2.86 3.66
CA ASN A 171 -10.47 4.12 4.28
C ASN A 171 -11.94 4.44 4.00
N TYR A 172 -12.41 5.58 4.47
CA TYR A 172 -13.80 6.01 4.31
C TYR A 172 -14.27 6.09 2.86
N ASN A 173 -13.37 6.28 1.90
CA ASN A 173 -13.70 6.34 0.47
C ASN A 173 -13.67 4.96 -0.22
N THR A 174 -13.36 3.89 0.52
CA THR A 174 -13.48 2.51 0.05
C THR A 174 -14.97 2.14 0.06
N ALA A 175 -15.56 1.85 -1.10
CA ALA A 175 -17.02 1.70 -1.19
C ALA A 175 -17.46 0.54 -2.09
N SER A 176 -18.68 0.04 -1.86
CA SER A 176 -19.41 -0.87 -2.73
C SER A 176 -18.63 -2.14 -3.07
N ALA A 177 -18.35 -2.40 -4.34
CA ALA A 177 -17.63 -3.59 -4.78
C ALA A 177 -16.24 -3.74 -4.11
N ALA A 178 -15.60 -2.65 -3.69
CA ALA A 178 -14.35 -2.71 -2.92
C ALA A 178 -14.57 -3.18 -1.47
N GLU A 179 -15.71 -2.85 -0.86
CA GLU A 179 -16.12 -3.34 0.46
C GLU A 179 -16.44 -4.84 0.42
N ILE A 180 -17.03 -5.31 -0.68
CA ILE A 180 -17.22 -6.76 -0.92
C ILE A 180 -15.87 -7.48 -0.92
N LEU A 181 -14.90 -6.97 -1.69
CA LEU A 181 -13.57 -7.58 -1.76
C LEU A 181 -12.87 -7.57 -0.39
N ALA A 182 -12.88 -6.43 0.31
CA ALA A 182 -12.29 -6.29 1.63
C ALA A 182 -12.96 -7.22 2.66
N GLY A 183 -14.28 -7.20 2.73
CA GLY A 183 -15.08 -8.03 3.65
C GLY A 183 -14.90 -9.52 3.37
N ALA A 184 -14.82 -9.94 2.11
CA ALA A 184 -14.55 -11.34 1.77
C ALA A 184 -13.16 -11.77 2.27
N ILE A 185 -12.12 -10.97 2.00
CA ILE A 185 -10.75 -11.27 2.44
C ILE A 185 -10.69 -11.38 3.98
N GLN A 186 -11.36 -10.45 4.68
CA GLN A 186 -11.41 -10.40 6.14
C GLN A 186 -12.15 -11.61 6.74
N ASP A 187 -13.37 -11.89 6.27
CA ASP A 187 -14.23 -12.95 6.79
C ASP A 187 -13.61 -14.34 6.64
N TYR A 188 -12.89 -14.57 5.54
CA TYR A 188 -12.14 -15.80 5.30
C TYR A 188 -10.78 -15.83 6.00
N LYS A 189 -10.39 -14.77 6.72
CA LYS A 189 -9.10 -14.61 7.39
C LYS A 189 -7.92 -14.80 6.43
N LYS A 190 -8.08 -14.34 5.18
CA LYS A 190 -7.05 -14.42 4.13
C LYS A 190 -6.13 -13.22 4.11
N GLY A 191 -6.55 -12.12 4.71
CA GLY A 191 -5.75 -10.92 4.92
C GLY A 191 -6.26 -10.12 6.10
N VAL A 192 -5.46 -9.15 6.50
CA VAL A 192 -5.74 -8.25 7.61
C VAL A 192 -6.07 -6.86 7.06
N LEU A 193 -7.19 -6.27 7.47
CA LEU A 193 -7.59 -4.93 7.09
C LEU A 193 -6.95 -3.90 8.02
N VAL A 194 -6.33 -2.88 7.43
CA VAL A 194 -5.66 -1.80 8.14
C VAL A 194 -6.17 -0.47 7.58
N GLY A 195 -6.61 0.42 8.45
CA GLY A 195 -7.04 1.76 8.04
C GLY A 195 -8.24 2.25 8.82
N TYR A 196 -9.22 2.85 8.14
CA TYR A 196 -10.43 3.38 8.76
C TYR A 196 -11.69 2.64 8.28
N TYR A 197 -12.82 2.81 8.96
CA TYR A 197 -14.13 2.31 8.52
C TYR A 197 -14.37 2.67 7.05
N THR A 198 -14.89 1.71 6.27
CA THR A 198 -15.27 1.93 4.87
C THR A 198 -16.59 2.70 4.74
N PHE A 199 -16.98 3.04 3.52
CA PHE A 199 -18.08 3.96 3.26
C PHE A 199 -19.46 3.47 3.73
N GLY A 200 -19.74 2.17 3.62
CA GLY A 200 -21.03 1.57 3.93
C GLY A 200 -22.03 1.57 2.78
N LYS A 201 -21.58 1.34 1.54
CA LYS A 201 -22.48 1.19 0.37
C LYS A 201 -22.69 -0.29 0.07
N GLY A 202 -23.61 -0.90 0.80
CA GLY A 202 -23.93 -2.31 0.73
C GLY A 202 -25.11 -2.63 -0.18
N SER A 203 -25.30 -1.92 -1.30
CA SER A 203 -26.46 -2.15 -2.17
C SER A 203 -26.16 -1.95 -3.65
N THR A 204 -26.88 -2.69 -4.50
CA THR A 204 -26.83 -2.54 -5.96
C THR A 204 -28.17 -2.10 -6.52
N GLN A 205 -28.11 -1.43 -7.67
CA GLN A 205 -29.27 -0.92 -8.37
C GLN A 205 -29.48 -1.67 -9.69
N SER A 206 -30.72 -2.06 -9.95
CA SER A 206 -31.17 -2.50 -11.27
C SER A 206 -31.60 -1.30 -12.11
N ILE A 207 -31.33 -1.37 -13.41
CA ILE A 207 -31.88 -0.45 -14.41
C ILE A 207 -33.11 -1.13 -15.02
N ILE A 208 -34.28 -0.53 -14.83
CA ILE A 208 -35.56 -1.01 -15.36
C ILE A 208 -35.96 -0.08 -16.50
N GLN A 209 -35.98 -0.60 -17.73
CA GLN A 209 -36.42 0.16 -18.89
C GLN A 209 -37.93 0.41 -18.81
N LEU A 210 -38.36 1.64 -19.10
CA LEU A 210 -39.76 2.05 -19.11
C LEU A 210 -40.29 2.10 -20.55
N GLU A 211 -41.60 1.89 -20.71
CA GLU A 211 -42.26 1.88 -22.04
C GLU A 211 -42.12 3.20 -22.81
N ASN A 212 -41.96 4.32 -22.10
CA ASN A 212 -41.77 5.64 -22.68
C ASN A 212 -40.32 5.92 -23.13
N GLY A 213 -39.43 4.93 -23.11
CA GLY A 213 -38.02 5.07 -23.47
C GLY A 213 -37.11 5.58 -22.35
N GLY A 214 -37.65 5.94 -21.19
CA GLY A 214 -36.88 6.25 -19.98
C GLY A 214 -36.39 5.00 -19.25
N PHE A 215 -35.68 5.20 -18.14
CA PHE A 215 -35.25 4.12 -17.25
C PHE A 215 -35.41 4.51 -15.78
N LEU A 216 -35.74 3.53 -14.94
CA LEU A 216 -35.77 3.64 -13.49
C LEU A 216 -34.52 2.95 -12.93
N LYS A 217 -33.73 3.66 -12.13
CA LYS A 217 -32.62 3.09 -11.36
C LYS A 217 -33.12 2.81 -9.94
N LEU A 218 -33.29 1.53 -9.60
CA LEU A 218 -33.91 1.11 -8.35
C LEU A 218 -32.95 0.19 -7.57
N THR A 219 -32.76 0.44 -6.28
CA THR A 219 -32.04 -0.49 -5.40
C THR A 219 -32.83 -1.79 -5.26
N THR A 220 -32.22 -2.91 -5.62
CA THR A 220 -32.90 -4.22 -5.72
C THR A 220 -32.30 -5.28 -4.81
N TYR A 221 -31.03 -5.13 -4.42
CA TYR A 221 -30.37 -6.06 -3.51
C TYR A 221 -29.49 -5.33 -2.50
N ASN A 222 -29.45 -5.87 -1.29
CA ASN A 222 -28.44 -5.58 -0.29
C ASN A 222 -27.33 -6.64 -0.32
N PHE A 223 -26.12 -6.22 0.01
CA PHE A 223 -24.91 -7.01 0.09
C PHE A 223 -24.64 -7.41 1.54
N TYR A 224 -24.28 -8.67 1.72
CA TYR A 224 -23.77 -9.20 2.97
C TYR A 224 -22.44 -9.88 2.75
N THR A 225 -21.51 -9.70 3.69
CA THR A 225 -20.22 -10.40 3.67
C THR A 225 -20.41 -11.92 3.82
N PRO A 226 -19.38 -12.75 3.59
CA PRO A 226 -19.50 -14.20 3.72
C PRO A 226 -19.98 -14.72 5.09
N LEU A 227 -19.67 -14.03 6.19
CA LEU A 227 -20.19 -14.32 7.52
C LEU A 227 -21.59 -13.73 7.78
N GLY A 228 -22.15 -13.04 6.80
CA GLY A 228 -23.50 -12.51 6.82
C GLY A 228 -23.64 -11.10 7.38
N ASN A 229 -22.53 -10.38 7.59
CA ASN A 229 -22.53 -9.00 8.08
C ASN A 229 -23.13 -8.05 7.05
N GLU A 230 -23.92 -7.07 7.50
CA GLU A 230 -24.52 -6.05 6.64
C GLU A 230 -23.51 -4.93 6.36
N ILE A 231 -23.42 -4.50 5.09
CA ILE A 231 -22.49 -3.45 4.67
C ILE A 231 -23.20 -2.07 4.61
N GLU A 232 -24.48 -2.04 4.26
CA GLU A 232 -25.21 -0.79 4.02
C GLU A 232 -25.30 0.06 5.30
N TRP A 233 -24.91 1.34 5.20
CA TRP A 233 -24.79 2.33 6.30
C TRP A 233 -23.78 2.02 7.41
N ILE A 234 -23.17 0.84 7.41
CA ILE A 234 -22.23 0.38 8.45
C ILE A 234 -20.79 0.41 7.93
N GLY A 235 -20.57 -0.12 6.73
CA GLY A 235 -19.24 -0.39 6.18
C GLY A 235 -18.59 -1.63 6.79
N ILE A 236 -17.29 -1.77 6.54
CA ILE A 236 -16.40 -2.80 7.05
C ILE A 236 -15.47 -2.13 8.05
N GLU A 237 -15.45 -2.67 9.27
CA GLU A 237 -14.50 -2.27 10.31
C GLU A 237 -13.13 -2.90 10.04
N PRO A 238 -12.04 -2.13 10.02
CA PRO A 238 -10.70 -2.68 9.84
C PRO A 238 -10.25 -3.46 11.09
N ASP A 239 -9.43 -4.49 10.91
CA ASP A 239 -8.83 -5.24 12.04
C ASP A 239 -7.87 -4.36 12.85
N TYR A 240 -7.20 -3.41 12.18
CA TYR A 240 -6.36 -2.38 12.80
C TYR A 240 -6.87 -0.99 12.40
N LEU A 241 -7.59 -0.35 13.33
CA LEU A 241 -8.07 1.02 13.17
C LEU A 241 -6.91 2.03 13.21
N VAL A 242 -6.90 2.94 12.23
CA VAL A 242 -5.95 4.04 12.06
C VAL A 242 -6.75 5.28 11.70
N GLU A 243 -6.82 6.24 12.61
CA GLU A 243 -7.59 7.48 12.43
C GLU A 243 -6.90 8.46 11.47
N GLU A 244 -5.57 8.51 11.50
CA GLU A 244 -4.80 9.39 10.62
C GLU A 244 -4.54 8.74 9.24
N GLU A 245 -5.20 9.24 8.20
CA GLU A 245 -5.05 8.76 6.81
C GLU A 245 -3.58 8.68 6.34
N GLY A 246 -2.75 9.64 6.79
CA GLY A 246 -1.32 9.68 6.47
C GLY A 246 -0.50 8.50 7.05
N GLU A 247 -1.03 7.82 8.08
CA GLU A 247 -0.36 6.71 8.75
C GLU A 247 -0.78 5.34 8.21
N ILE A 248 -1.92 5.22 7.53
CA ILE A 248 -2.50 3.93 7.11
C ILE A 248 -1.49 3.08 6.33
N TYR A 249 -0.78 3.68 5.37
CA TYR A 249 0.21 2.98 4.56
C TYR A 249 1.36 2.44 5.42
N SER A 250 1.94 3.29 6.26
CA SER A 250 3.05 2.91 7.15
C SER A 250 2.60 1.82 8.12
N ARG A 251 1.41 1.98 8.72
CA ARG A 251 0.81 0.97 9.61
C ARG A 251 0.63 -0.36 8.88
N GLY A 252 0.12 -0.34 7.66
CA GLY A 252 -0.05 -1.54 6.85
C GLY A 252 1.26 -2.26 6.55
N GLN A 253 2.34 -1.51 6.28
CA GLN A 253 3.67 -2.10 6.18
C GLN A 253 4.11 -2.74 7.50
N ALA A 254 3.94 -2.06 8.64
CA ALA A 254 4.28 -2.64 9.94
C ALA A 254 3.50 -3.91 10.25
N VAL A 255 2.19 -3.93 10.01
CA VAL A 255 1.34 -5.11 10.22
C VAL A 255 1.81 -6.26 9.32
N LEU A 256 2.07 -6.00 8.04
CA LEU A 256 2.55 -7.04 7.12
C LEU A 256 3.91 -7.60 7.57
N TRP A 257 4.80 -6.73 8.05
CA TRP A 257 6.09 -7.16 8.60
C TRP A 257 5.96 -7.97 9.88
N ASP A 258 5.05 -7.59 10.79
CA ASP A 258 4.79 -8.36 12.00
C ASP A 258 4.18 -9.74 11.67
N MET A 259 3.33 -9.83 10.63
CA MET A 259 2.84 -11.12 10.14
C MET A 259 3.98 -12.02 9.61
N LEU A 260 5.01 -11.43 9.01
CA LEU A 260 6.18 -12.15 8.51
C LEU A 260 7.17 -12.50 9.63
N TYR A 261 7.34 -11.62 10.61
CA TYR A 261 8.31 -11.73 11.69
C TYR A 261 7.71 -11.30 13.04
N PRO A 262 6.81 -12.12 13.63
CA PRO A 262 6.05 -11.71 14.81
C PRO A 262 6.92 -11.24 15.97
N GLY A 263 6.55 -10.12 16.57
CA GLY A 263 7.24 -9.52 17.72
C GLY A 263 8.56 -8.83 17.39
N SER A 264 9.01 -8.87 16.13
CA SER A 264 10.34 -8.38 15.73
C SER A 264 10.32 -6.90 15.35
N THR A 265 11.51 -6.30 15.34
CA THR A 265 11.76 -5.02 14.66
C THR A 265 12.56 -5.25 13.41
N VAL A 266 12.08 -4.66 12.32
CA VAL A 266 12.67 -4.79 11.00
C VAL A 266 13.28 -3.45 10.60
N PHE A 267 14.59 -3.44 10.42
CA PHE A 267 15.34 -2.33 9.83
C PHE A 267 15.51 -2.59 8.33
N VAL A 268 15.07 -1.66 7.48
CA VAL A 268 15.32 -1.75 6.04
C VAL A 268 16.72 -1.22 5.72
N LEU A 269 17.54 -2.05 5.07
CA LEU A 269 18.91 -1.69 4.72
C LEU A 269 18.95 -0.54 3.71
N LYS A 270 19.94 0.35 3.88
CA LYS A 270 20.15 1.52 3.00
C LYS A 270 18.92 2.44 2.90
N SER A 271 17.99 2.33 3.85
CA SER A 271 16.75 3.10 3.92
C SER A 271 16.57 3.67 5.33
N TYR A 272 15.78 4.73 5.42
CA TYR A 272 15.40 5.35 6.68
C TYR A 272 14.10 4.77 7.23
N ASN A 273 13.62 3.65 6.71
CA ASN A 273 12.37 3.03 7.17
C ASN A 273 12.65 1.97 8.24
N THR A 274 11.84 1.97 9.29
CA THR A 274 11.80 0.92 10.31
C THR A 274 10.36 0.49 10.55
N PHE A 275 10.18 -0.77 10.93
CA PHE A 275 8.89 -1.35 11.24
C PHE A 275 8.96 -2.16 12.53
N SER A 276 7.93 -2.09 13.36
CA SER A 276 7.69 -2.95 14.51
C SER A 276 6.17 -3.09 14.72
N ALA A 277 5.74 -4.09 15.51
CA ALA A 277 4.33 -4.42 15.75
C ALA A 277 3.44 -3.20 16.12
N GLY A 278 4.02 -2.17 16.74
CA GLY A 278 3.34 -0.94 17.13
C GLY A 278 3.76 0.33 16.39
N PHE A 279 4.77 0.29 15.52
CA PHE A 279 5.36 1.49 14.93
C PHE A 279 5.86 1.24 13.50
N ALA A 280 5.47 2.12 12.58
CA ALA A 280 6.11 2.26 11.29
C ALA A 280 6.51 3.71 11.13
N GLY A 281 7.76 3.96 10.74
CA GLY A 281 8.20 5.32 10.61
C GLY A 281 9.59 5.48 10.04
N LYS A 282 9.97 6.74 9.89
CA LYS A 282 11.32 7.10 9.53
C LYS A 282 12.20 7.16 10.76
N ILE A 283 13.38 6.58 10.67
CA ILE A 283 14.47 6.74 11.63
C ILE A 283 15.39 7.87 11.20
N ASN A 284 16.11 8.44 12.17
CA ASN A 284 16.99 9.60 11.90
C ASN A 284 18.32 9.21 11.22
N ALA A 285 18.65 7.92 11.19
CA ALA A 285 19.81 7.37 10.51
C ALA A 285 19.47 5.98 9.96
N ALA A 286 19.92 5.68 8.74
CA ALA A 286 19.73 4.38 8.10
C ALA A 286 20.79 3.37 8.58
N PRO A 287 20.50 2.05 8.54
CA PRO A 287 21.53 1.02 8.62
C PRO A 287 22.56 1.19 7.51
N GLU A 288 23.84 0.97 7.83
CA GLU A 288 24.92 1.25 6.89
C GLU A 288 26.06 0.24 6.96
N MET A 289 26.64 -0.06 5.79
CA MET A 289 27.87 -0.82 5.67
C MET A 289 29.08 0.11 5.83
N ILE A 290 29.88 -0.11 6.87
CA ILE A 290 31.09 0.67 7.17
C ILE A 290 32.25 -0.31 7.31
N ASN A 291 33.26 -0.17 6.45
CA ASN A 291 34.43 -1.05 6.42
C ASN A 291 34.08 -2.56 6.38
N GLY A 292 33.04 -2.92 5.64
CA GLY A 292 32.60 -4.32 5.51
C GLY A 292 31.72 -4.83 6.65
N GLN A 293 31.41 -4.01 7.66
CA GLN A 293 30.49 -4.35 8.74
C GLN A 293 29.19 -3.57 8.68
N LEU A 294 28.09 -4.23 9.02
CA LEU A 294 26.78 -3.59 9.10
C LEU A 294 26.59 -2.92 10.46
N TYR A 295 26.21 -1.65 10.42
CA TYR A 295 25.94 -0.83 11.58
C TYR A 295 24.46 -0.45 11.66
N LEU A 296 23.89 -0.52 12.86
CA LEU A 296 22.52 -0.12 13.17
C LEU A 296 22.48 1.17 14.01
N PRO A 297 21.47 2.03 13.80
CA PRO A 297 21.26 3.21 14.62
C PRO A 297 20.76 2.83 16.02
N LEU A 298 21.59 3.07 17.02
CA LEU A 298 21.33 2.64 18.40
C LEU A 298 20.02 3.18 18.95
N ARG A 299 19.72 4.47 18.74
CA ARG A 299 18.52 5.09 19.31
C ARG A 299 17.24 4.43 18.82
N SER A 300 17.20 4.02 17.56
CA SER A 300 16.06 3.31 16.98
C SER A 300 15.92 1.92 17.60
N LEU A 301 17.04 1.21 17.79
CA LEU A 301 17.08 -0.07 18.49
C LEU A 301 16.57 0.05 19.94
N LEU A 302 17.01 1.07 20.67
CA LEU A 302 16.59 1.28 22.06
C LEU A 302 15.11 1.66 22.18
N ASN A 303 14.59 2.50 21.28
CA ASN A 303 13.18 2.89 21.28
C ASN A 303 12.25 1.68 21.12
N VAL A 304 12.64 0.70 20.30
CA VAL A 304 11.91 -0.55 20.08
C VAL A 304 11.77 -1.34 21.37
N PHE A 305 12.85 -1.48 22.13
CA PHE A 305 12.85 -2.17 23.41
C PHE A 305 12.41 -1.28 24.58
N ASN A 306 11.97 -0.05 24.31
CA ASN A 306 11.65 0.96 25.31
C ASN A 306 12.79 1.22 26.32
N PHE A 307 14.04 1.04 25.88
CA PHE A 307 15.22 1.33 26.67
C PHE A 307 15.57 2.82 26.59
N LYS A 308 15.89 3.42 27.73
CA LYS A 308 16.23 4.85 27.83
C LYS A 308 17.74 5.03 27.97
N PRO A 309 18.43 5.57 26.94
CA PRO A 309 19.86 5.85 27.05
C PRO A 309 20.13 7.09 27.90
N ALA A 310 21.22 7.02 28.67
CA ALA A 310 21.90 8.14 29.31
C ALA A 310 23.22 8.43 28.56
N TRP A 311 23.56 9.71 28.44
CA TRP A 311 24.81 10.18 27.85
C TRP A 311 25.64 10.94 28.88
N ASN A 312 26.89 10.53 29.08
CA ASN A 312 27.87 11.26 29.86
C ASN A 312 28.82 12.01 28.92
N SER A 313 28.75 13.34 28.92
CA SER A 313 29.57 14.18 28.04
C SER A 313 31.06 14.21 28.40
N GLU A 314 31.40 13.99 29.68
CA GLU A 314 32.80 14.00 30.15
C GLU A 314 33.52 12.71 29.77
N SER A 315 32.89 11.56 30.05
CA SER A 315 33.46 10.25 29.74
C SER A 315 33.17 9.75 28.33
N LYS A 316 32.33 10.47 27.57
CA LYS A 316 31.79 10.07 26.25
C LYS A 316 31.13 8.69 26.28
N GLU A 317 30.50 8.38 27.39
CA GLU A 317 29.88 7.09 27.67
C GLU A 317 28.38 7.14 27.41
N ILE A 318 27.87 6.09 26.78
CA ILE A 318 26.45 5.81 26.64
C ILE A 318 26.15 4.64 27.58
N SER A 319 25.09 4.77 28.38
CA SER A 319 24.59 3.68 29.21
C SER A 319 23.07 3.56 29.14
N PHE A 320 22.54 2.37 29.39
CA PHE A 320 21.11 2.14 29.53
C PHE A 320 20.85 0.87 30.35
N LEU A 321 19.63 0.77 30.88
CA LEU A 321 19.14 -0.45 31.52
C LEU A 321 18.34 -1.25 30.49
N ALA A 322 18.81 -2.46 30.22
CA ALA A 322 18.08 -3.46 29.45
C ALA A 322 17.12 -4.26 30.35
N ASP A 323 16.24 -5.05 29.74
CA ASP A 323 15.31 -5.91 30.46
C ASP A 323 16.00 -6.80 31.51
N GLY A 324 15.36 -6.93 32.67
CA GLY A 324 15.92 -7.64 33.83
C GLY A 324 16.92 -6.80 34.66
N GLY A 325 17.02 -5.49 34.42
CA GLY A 325 17.91 -4.59 35.17
C GLY A 325 19.38 -4.72 34.76
N LEU A 326 19.64 -5.29 33.59
CA LEU A 326 20.98 -5.50 33.04
C LEU A 326 21.55 -4.16 32.57
N GLU A 327 22.55 -3.66 33.26
CA GLU A 327 23.24 -2.43 32.88
C GLU A 327 24.12 -2.67 31.65
N VAL A 328 23.95 -1.84 30.62
CA VAL A 328 24.80 -1.81 29.43
C VAL A 328 25.50 -0.46 29.39
N SER A 329 26.83 -0.44 29.25
CA SER A 329 27.59 0.80 29.05
C SER A 329 28.78 0.62 28.11
N PHE A 330 29.10 1.68 27.36
CA PHE A 330 30.24 1.71 26.43
C PHE A 330 30.61 3.14 26.05
N LYS A 331 31.84 3.33 25.59
CA LYS A 331 32.33 4.63 25.10
C LYS A 331 32.30 4.70 23.59
N ALA A 332 31.88 5.84 23.07
CA ALA A 332 31.95 6.08 21.63
C ALA A 332 33.42 6.06 21.15
N GLY A 333 33.69 5.29 20.10
CA GLY A 333 35.03 5.04 19.56
C GLY A 333 35.73 3.81 20.15
N ASP A 334 35.16 3.19 21.19
CA ASP A 334 35.72 2.01 21.83
C ASP A 334 35.09 0.71 21.29
N LYS A 335 35.82 -0.40 21.42
CA LYS A 335 35.37 -1.76 21.11
C LYS A 335 34.83 -2.49 22.34
N ALA A 336 35.16 -2.00 23.53
CA ALA A 336 34.69 -2.58 24.78
C ALA A 336 33.25 -2.16 25.10
N VAL A 337 32.41 -3.14 25.42
CA VAL A 337 31.04 -2.96 25.90
C VAL A 337 30.88 -3.74 27.21
N SER A 338 30.42 -3.06 28.25
CA SER A 338 30.03 -3.68 29.52
C SER A 338 28.57 -4.08 29.45
N VAL A 339 28.25 -5.35 29.73
CA VAL A 339 26.88 -5.86 29.85
C VAL A 339 26.78 -6.65 31.15
N GLY A 340 26.03 -6.13 32.13
CA GLY A 340 25.87 -6.74 33.45
C GLY A 340 27.19 -6.88 34.22
N GLY A 341 28.10 -5.91 34.05
CA GLY A 341 29.43 -5.92 34.67
C GLY A 341 30.46 -6.82 33.97
N LYS A 342 30.08 -7.56 32.93
CA LYS A 342 31.00 -8.34 32.10
C LYS A 342 31.40 -7.57 30.85
N GLN A 343 32.69 -7.58 30.53
CA GLN A 343 33.24 -6.94 29.34
C GLN A 343 33.13 -7.85 28.12
N TYR A 344 32.65 -7.29 27.01
CA TYR A 344 32.60 -7.88 25.67
C TYR A 344 33.40 -7.00 24.72
N PHE A 345 34.20 -7.60 23.84
CA PHE A 345 35.04 -6.88 22.89
C PHE A 345 34.50 -7.09 21.47
N LEU A 346 33.92 -6.05 20.90
CA LEU A 346 33.40 -6.04 19.55
C LEU A 346 34.54 -6.07 18.51
N SER A 347 34.29 -6.67 17.35
CA SER A 347 35.21 -6.68 16.22
C SER A 347 35.48 -5.26 15.66
N ALA A 348 34.51 -4.36 15.75
CA ALA A 348 34.64 -2.94 15.41
C ALA A 348 34.02 -2.02 16.48
N PRO A 349 34.48 -0.76 16.57
CA PRO A 349 34.01 0.13 17.63
C PRO A 349 32.59 0.62 17.38
N VAL A 350 31.92 1.05 18.44
CA VAL A 350 30.71 1.88 18.34
C VAL A 350 31.14 3.26 17.84
N ILE A 351 30.47 3.79 16.81
CA ILE A 351 30.86 5.07 16.20
C ILE A 351 29.76 6.11 16.32
N ILE A 352 30.13 7.39 16.29
CA ILE A 352 29.18 8.49 16.09
C ILE A 352 29.27 8.94 14.65
N LYS A 353 28.15 8.87 13.93
CA LYS A 353 28.03 9.35 12.55
C LYS A 353 26.90 10.35 12.45
N SER A 354 27.20 11.56 12.00
CA SER A 354 26.23 12.66 11.86
C SER A 354 25.37 12.86 13.11
N GLY A 355 26.00 12.79 14.29
CA GLY A 355 25.32 12.93 15.59
C GLY A 355 24.53 11.71 16.07
N THR A 356 24.54 10.59 15.33
CA THR A 356 23.86 9.35 15.72
C THR A 356 24.88 8.28 16.13
N ALA A 357 24.64 7.63 17.26
CA ALA A 357 25.41 6.45 17.67
C ALA A 357 25.01 5.25 16.81
N MET A 358 26.01 4.64 16.17
CA MET A 358 25.87 3.47 15.31
C MET A 358 26.63 2.30 15.93
N VAL A 359 25.94 1.18 16.12
CA VAL A 359 26.51 -0.04 16.71
C VAL A 359 26.68 -1.13 15.66
N PRO A 360 27.80 -1.89 15.65
CA PRO A 360 27.92 -3.05 14.76
C PRO A 360 26.94 -4.15 15.19
N MET A 361 26.56 -5.04 14.28
CA MET A 361 25.63 -6.15 14.58
C MET A 361 26.04 -6.98 15.81
N GLU A 362 27.34 -7.19 16.02
CA GLU A 362 27.89 -7.93 17.18
C GLU A 362 27.54 -7.32 18.54
N PHE A 363 27.16 -6.03 18.57
CA PHE A 363 26.60 -5.40 19.77
C PHE A 363 25.34 -6.10 20.24
N LEU A 364 24.50 -6.57 19.31
CA LEU A 364 23.30 -7.34 19.63
C LEU A 364 23.66 -8.68 20.28
N ASP A 365 24.72 -9.35 19.80
CA ASP A 365 25.22 -10.61 20.38
C ASP A 365 25.71 -10.42 21.81
N ALA A 366 26.47 -9.35 22.08
CA ALA A 366 26.90 -8.98 23.43
C ALA A 366 25.69 -8.70 24.34
N CYS A 367 24.65 -8.10 23.78
CA CYS A 367 23.36 -7.89 24.42
C CYS A 367 22.45 -9.11 24.31
N GLY A 368 22.87 -10.31 23.89
CA GLY A 368 22.01 -11.50 23.78
C GLY A 368 20.70 -11.29 23.00
N ILE A 369 20.65 -10.31 22.10
CA ILE A 369 19.52 -9.99 21.23
C ILE A 369 19.71 -10.79 19.94
N LYS A 370 18.72 -11.60 19.58
CA LYS A 370 18.76 -12.37 18.33
C LYS A 370 18.46 -11.46 17.14
N TYR A 371 19.11 -11.75 16.03
CA TYR A 371 18.84 -11.08 14.77
C TYR A 371 19.10 -12.00 13.58
N GLU A 372 18.51 -11.66 12.44
CA GLU A 372 18.81 -12.29 11.15
C GLU A 372 18.72 -11.27 10.01
N LEU A 373 19.27 -11.64 8.85
CA LEU A 373 19.04 -10.91 7.60
C LEU A 373 17.86 -11.57 6.88
N SER A 374 16.97 -10.75 6.32
CA SER A 374 15.91 -11.26 5.44
C SER A 374 16.50 -12.08 4.29
N ALA A 375 15.72 -13.01 3.73
CA ALA A 375 16.17 -13.91 2.67
C ALA A 375 16.76 -13.18 1.45
N ASP A 376 16.21 -12.02 1.12
CA ASP A 376 16.67 -11.14 0.03
C ASP A 376 17.83 -10.20 0.44
N ARG A 377 18.27 -10.26 1.70
CA ARG A 377 19.31 -9.42 2.31
C ARG A 377 19.05 -7.93 2.15
N LYS A 378 17.79 -7.50 2.22
CA LYS A 378 17.39 -6.09 2.21
C LYS A 378 16.90 -5.58 3.56
N ALA A 379 16.73 -6.45 4.54
CA ALA A 379 16.33 -6.07 5.89
C ALA A 379 17.12 -6.84 6.95
N VAL A 380 17.21 -6.22 8.13
CA VAL A 380 17.70 -6.84 9.37
C VAL A 380 16.50 -6.97 10.29
N ILE A 381 16.25 -8.18 10.75
CA ILE A 381 15.16 -8.51 11.67
C ILE A 381 15.79 -8.72 13.03
N VAL A 382 15.36 -7.93 14.00
CA VAL A 382 15.83 -7.97 15.38
C VAL A 382 14.68 -8.46 16.25
N TYR A 383 14.91 -9.55 16.97
CA TYR A 383 13.89 -10.18 17.79
C TYR A 383 13.91 -9.62 19.22
N PRO A 384 12.76 -9.58 19.89
CA PRO A 384 12.69 -9.35 21.32
C PRO A 384 13.39 -10.51 22.04
N ARG A 385 13.96 -10.19 23.21
CA ARG A 385 14.66 -11.15 24.06
C ARG A 385 13.72 -12.18 24.67
#